data_AF-A0A352KKT5-F1
#
_entry.id   AF-A0A352KKT5-F1
#
_cell.length_a   1.000
_cell.length_b   1.000
_cell.length_c   1.000
_cell.angle_alpha   90.00
_cell.angle_beta   90.00
_cell.angle_gamma   90.00
#
_symmetry.space_group_name_H-M   'P 1'
#
loop_
_entity.id
_entity.type
_entity.pdbx_description
1 polymer ?
#
loop_
_entity_poly.entity_id
_entity_poly.type
_entity_poly.pdbx_seq_one_letter_code
_entity_poly.pdbx_strand_id
1 'polypeptide(L)'
;MLFEGSSGLGPHLGASLVNGSTYNSLVGMTLGTNGCSVEGKLTYGGQNLLKSAAFMDDVAHDIAKGEGEALDALMVLIGVETVDRPLFRQVAKANFDKLFPSADVTAEEMLRTLGEVLKSDETLAQYAA
;
A
#
# COMPACT_ATOMS: atom_id res chain seq x y z
N MET A 1 -18.62 -31.73 -45.85
CA MET A 1 -17.15 -31.84 -45.76
C MET A 1 -16.74 -30.86 -44.66
N LEU A 2 -16.55 -31.31 -43.42
CA LEU A 2 -15.40 -32.03 -42.86
C LEU A 2 -14.50 -31.04 -42.09
N PHE A 3 -14.14 -31.42 -40.85
CA PHE A 3 -13.31 -30.76 -39.82
C PHE A 3 -14.06 -29.73 -38.95
N GLU A 4 -14.46 -29.98 -37.69
CA GLU A 4 -13.92 -30.75 -36.54
C GLU A 4 -12.65 -30.15 -35.90
N GLY A 5 -12.79 -29.71 -34.64
CA GLY A 5 -11.70 -29.66 -33.67
C GLY A 5 -11.28 -28.28 -33.13
N SER A 6 -11.95 -27.82 -32.06
CA SER A 6 -11.34 -27.45 -30.76
C SER A 6 -12.04 -26.25 -30.08
N SER A 7 -12.88 -26.61 -29.10
CA SER A 7 -13.02 -25.99 -27.77
C SER A 7 -13.27 -24.47 -27.62
N GLY A 8 -14.46 -24.14 -27.12
CA GLY A 8 -14.64 -23.03 -26.15
C GLY A 8 -15.62 -21.94 -26.55
N LEU A 9 -16.89 -22.11 -26.18
CA LEU A 9 -18.02 -21.18 -26.33
C LEU A 9 -17.76 -19.83 -25.60
N GLY A 10 -18.11 -18.70 -26.24
CA GLY A 10 -18.02 -17.33 -25.68
C GLY A 10 -19.01 -17.05 -24.53
N PRO A 11 -19.35 -15.79 -24.19
CA PRO A 11 -18.83 -14.47 -24.54
C PRO A 11 -18.39 -13.65 -23.29
N HIS A 12 -17.24 -12.98 -23.31
CA HIS A 12 -16.79 -12.10 -22.19
C HIS A 12 -16.77 -10.60 -22.54
N LEU A 13 -17.79 -10.13 -23.27
CA LEU A 13 -18.10 -8.71 -23.45
C LEU A 13 -19.31 -8.32 -22.58
N GLY A 14 -19.15 -8.43 -21.26
CA GLY A 14 -20.27 -8.31 -20.31
C GLY A 14 -19.85 -7.80 -18.92
N ALA A 15 -19.12 -6.69 -18.85
CA ALA A 15 -18.95 -5.92 -17.61
C ALA A 15 -18.79 -4.40 -17.85
N SER A 16 -19.36 -3.88 -18.95
CA SER A 16 -19.54 -2.45 -19.12
C SER A 16 -21.01 -2.09 -18.87
N LEU A 17 -21.21 -1.12 -17.97
CA LEU A 17 -22.44 -0.37 -17.71
C LEU A 17 -23.40 -0.96 -16.68
N VAL A 18 -23.19 -0.61 -15.40
CA VAL A 18 -24.30 -0.35 -14.48
C VAL A 18 -23.97 0.77 -13.51
N ASN A 19 -24.72 1.88 -13.71
CA ASN A 19 -24.97 3.04 -12.86
C ASN A 19 -23.86 4.08 -12.64
N GLY A 20 -23.97 5.15 -13.42
CA GLY A 20 -23.36 6.43 -13.12
C GLY A 20 -23.86 7.01 -11.80
N SER A 21 -22.95 7.15 -10.86
CA SER A 21 -22.89 8.24 -9.91
C SER A 21 -21.42 8.47 -9.57
N THR A 22 -20.95 9.66 -9.92
CA THR A 22 -19.64 10.29 -9.72
C THR A 22 -18.71 9.67 -8.65
N TYR A 23 -17.87 8.69 -8.97
CA TYR A 23 -16.68 8.38 -8.14
C TYR A 23 -15.48 7.91 -8.98
N ASN A 24 -14.37 8.59 -8.72
CA ASN A 24 -13.07 8.56 -9.37
C ASN A 24 -12.23 7.32 -8.94
N SER A 25 -12.56 6.11 -9.39
CA SER A 25 -11.76 4.91 -9.05
C SER A 25 -11.37 4.05 -10.25
N LEU A 26 -11.16 4.69 -11.41
CA LEU A 26 -10.67 4.04 -12.63
C LEU A 26 -9.13 4.00 -12.75
N VAL A 27 -8.39 4.26 -11.67
CA VAL A 27 -6.92 4.07 -11.60
C VAL A 27 -6.61 2.94 -10.62
N GLY A 28 -7.13 1.74 -10.88
CA GLY A 28 -6.89 0.57 -10.04
C GLY A 28 -6.72 -0.74 -10.80
N MET A 29 -6.74 -0.72 -12.13
CA MET A 29 -6.72 -1.95 -12.94
C MET A 29 -5.83 -1.89 -14.18
N THR A 30 -4.76 -1.08 -14.18
CA THR A 30 -3.78 -1.09 -15.27
C THR A 30 -2.36 -0.77 -14.82
N LEU A 31 -1.77 -1.58 -13.94
CA LEU A 31 -0.31 -1.79 -13.95
C LEU A 31 -0.05 -3.28 -13.74
N GLY A 32 0.19 -3.96 -14.86
CA GLY A 32 0.57 -5.36 -14.90
C GLY A 32 1.98 -5.60 -14.35
N THR A 33 2.08 -6.65 -13.55
CA THR A 33 3.09 -7.73 -13.61
C THR A 33 4.57 -7.34 -13.80
N ASN A 34 5.33 -7.47 -12.71
CA ASN A 34 6.63 -8.14 -12.74
C ASN A 34 6.81 -9.01 -11.48
N GLY A 35 6.47 -10.30 -11.57
CA GLY A 35 7.26 -11.35 -10.88
C GLY A 35 6.86 -11.85 -9.49
N CYS A 36 5.65 -11.66 -8.95
CA CYS A 36 5.27 -12.32 -7.70
C CYS A 36 4.76 -13.75 -7.94
N SER A 37 5.65 -14.73 -7.85
CA SER A 37 5.29 -16.15 -7.70
C SER A 37 4.52 -16.36 -6.40
N VAL A 38 3.31 -16.89 -6.48
CA VAL A 38 2.38 -17.13 -5.36
C VAL A 38 2.57 -18.49 -4.66
N GLU A 39 3.71 -19.16 -4.87
CA GLU A 39 4.01 -20.45 -4.25
C GLU A 39 5.00 -20.26 -3.09
N GLY A 40 4.44 -19.88 -1.94
CA GLY A 40 5.17 -19.84 -0.69
C GLY A 40 4.26 -19.30 0.39
N LYS A 41 3.96 -20.13 1.39
CA LYS A 41 3.17 -19.78 2.58
C LYS A 41 3.60 -18.38 3.07
N LEU A 42 2.71 -17.40 2.90
CA LEU A 42 2.93 -15.99 3.21
C LEU A 42 2.98 -15.78 4.74
N THR A 43 4.06 -16.25 5.36
CA THR A 43 4.44 -15.91 6.73
C THR A 43 5.59 -14.90 6.76
N TYR A 44 6.04 -14.44 5.58
CA TYR A 44 7.28 -13.66 5.37
C TYR A 44 7.06 -12.41 4.46
N GLY A 45 5.84 -11.88 4.39
CA GLY A 45 5.46 -10.89 3.37
C GLY A 45 5.62 -9.41 3.77
N GLY A 46 5.34 -9.06 5.03
CA GLY A 46 5.32 -7.65 5.46
C GLY A 46 6.69 -7.08 5.82
N GLN A 47 7.44 -7.80 6.65
CA GLN A 47 8.77 -7.35 7.10
C GLN A 47 9.79 -7.31 5.97
N ASN A 48 9.66 -8.20 4.98
CA ASN A 48 10.50 -8.19 3.79
C ASN A 48 10.27 -6.98 2.89
N LEU A 49 9.01 -6.54 2.78
CA LEU A 49 8.68 -5.37 1.99
C LEU A 49 9.26 -4.11 2.64
N LEU A 50 9.11 -3.97 3.97
CA LEU A 50 9.70 -2.86 4.73
C LEU A 50 11.23 -2.86 4.69
N LYS A 51 11.86 -4.03 4.63
CA LYS A 51 13.32 -4.16 4.48
C LYS A 51 13.83 -3.86 3.07
N SER A 52 12.94 -3.62 2.10
CA SER A 52 13.33 -3.17 0.76
C SER A 52 13.69 -1.69 0.80
N ALA A 53 14.92 -1.35 0.41
CA ALA A 53 15.38 0.04 0.30
C ALA A 53 14.49 0.84 -0.67
N ALA A 54 14.07 0.24 -1.80
CA ALA A 54 13.19 0.90 -2.75
C ALA A 54 11.82 1.22 -2.15
N PHE A 55 11.24 0.31 -1.35
CA PHE A 55 9.97 0.58 -0.68
C PHE A 55 10.09 1.68 0.38
N MET A 56 11.21 1.71 1.12
CA MET A 56 11.49 2.77 2.08
C MET A 56 11.64 4.14 1.42
N ASP A 57 12.31 4.22 0.27
CA ASP A 57 12.42 5.45 -0.52
C ASP A 57 11.04 5.93 -1.02
N ASP A 58 10.22 5.01 -1.53
CA ASP A 58 8.85 5.32 -1.98
C ASP A 58 7.98 5.78 -0.80
N VAL A 59 8.07 5.13 0.36
CA VAL A 59 7.39 5.55 1.60
C VAL A 59 7.83 6.94 2.02
N ALA A 60 9.14 7.24 2.00
CA ALA A 60 9.65 8.56 2.36
C ALA A 60 9.07 9.64 1.44
N HIS A 61 9.10 9.40 0.13
CA HIS A 61 8.54 10.32 -0.87
C HIS A 61 7.04 10.55 -0.69
N ASP A 62 6.28 9.49 -0.46
CA ASP A 62 4.83 9.57 -0.28
C ASP A 62 4.45 10.24 1.06
N ILE A 63 5.23 10.05 2.12
CA ILE A 63 5.04 10.78 3.39
C ILE A 63 5.33 12.28 3.19
N ALA A 64 6.41 12.63 2.48
CA ALA A 64 6.74 14.02 2.19
C ALA A 64 5.63 14.72 1.38
N LYS A 65 5.02 14.01 0.42
CA LYS A 65 3.82 14.49 -0.28
C LYS A 65 2.60 14.56 0.63
N GLY A 66 2.41 13.55 1.48
CA GLY A 66 1.24 13.34 2.33
C GLY A 66 0.21 12.39 1.75
N GLU A 67 0.54 11.72 0.64
CA GLU A 67 -0.30 10.75 -0.06
C GLU A 67 0.57 9.89 -0.99
N GLY A 68 0.09 8.67 -1.29
CA GLY A 68 0.70 7.78 -2.27
C GLY A 68 0.56 6.30 -1.91
N GLU A 69 0.83 5.44 -2.88
CA GLU A 69 0.56 4.00 -2.80
C GLU A 69 1.47 3.30 -1.78
N ALA A 70 2.72 3.73 -1.63
CA ALA A 70 3.65 3.12 -0.68
C ALA A 70 3.28 3.48 0.76
N LEU A 71 2.86 4.73 1.01
CA LEU A 71 2.31 5.16 2.28
C LEU A 71 0.99 4.45 2.63
N ASP A 72 0.11 4.27 1.64
CA ASP A 72 -1.12 3.50 1.84
C ASP A 72 -0.83 2.02 2.13
N ALA A 73 0.17 1.42 1.45
CA ALA A 73 0.64 0.07 1.74
C ALA A 73 1.24 -0.06 3.14
N LEU A 74 2.01 0.92 3.60
CA LEU A 74 2.52 0.97 4.97
C LEU A 74 1.36 0.98 5.99
N MET A 75 0.35 1.81 5.78
CA MET A 75 -0.83 1.87 6.64
C MET A 75 -1.61 0.55 6.66
N VAL A 76 -1.73 -0.14 5.53
CA VAL A 76 -2.32 -1.49 5.47
C VAL A 76 -1.49 -2.49 6.27
N LEU A 77 -0.16 -2.42 6.14
CA LEU A 77 0.75 -3.36 6.78
C LEU A 77 0.75 -3.25 8.31
N ILE A 78 0.63 -2.04 8.85
CA ILE A 78 0.52 -1.79 10.30
C ILE A 78 -0.93 -1.87 10.81
N GLY A 79 -1.90 -2.08 9.92
CA GLY A 79 -3.31 -2.29 10.29
C GLY A 79 -4.08 -1.02 10.64
N VAL A 80 -3.77 0.12 10.01
CA VAL A 80 -4.53 1.37 10.21
C VAL A 80 -5.91 1.27 9.56
N GLU A 81 -6.95 1.52 10.37
CA GLU A 81 -8.33 1.57 9.92
C GLU A 81 -8.53 2.71 8.91
N THR A 82 -9.41 2.48 7.93
CA THR A 82 -9.62 3.44 6.83
C THR A 82 -10.03 4.84 7.30
N VAL A 83 -10.75 4.93 8.42
CA VAL A 83 -11.19 6.18 9.05
C VAL A 83 -10.03 7.01 9.60
N ASP A 84 -8.95 6.36 10.04
CA ASP A 84 -7.81 7.01 10.70
C ASP A 84 -6.65 7.32 9.74
N ARG A 85 -6.67 6.75 8.53
CA ARG A 85 -5.63 7.00 7.50
C ARG A 85 -5.41 8.48 7.16
N PRO A 86 -6.45 9.34 7.05
CA PRO A 86 -6.23 10.77 6.81
C PRO A 86 -5.45 11.45 7.93
N LEU A 87 -5.70 11.07 9.19
CA LEU A 87 -4.96 11.59 10.35
C LEU A 87 -3.54 11.03 10.37
N PHE A 88 -3.39 9.72 10.14
CA PHE A 88 -2.09 9.07 10.03
C PHE A 88 -1.17 9.76 9.02
N ARG A 89 -1.67 10.03 7.81
CA ARG A 89 -0.87 10.71 6.76
C ARG A 89 -0.44 12.11 7.19
N GLN A 90 -1.32 12.88 7.85
CA GLN A 90 -0.97 14.19 8.39
C GLN A 90 0.11 14.09 9.46
N VAL A 91 -0.05 13.19 10.42
CA VAL A 91 0.91 13.00 11.52
C VAL A 91 2.27 12.51 11.01
N ALA A 92 2.28 11.54 10.09
CA ALA A 92 3.50 11.04 9.46
C ALA A 92 4.23 12.17 8.71
N LYS A 93 3.51 12.94 7.88
CA LYS A 93 4.08 14.07 7.15
C LYS A 93 4.62 15.16 8.09
N ALA A 94 3.87 15.52 9.12
CA ALA A 94 4.29 16.52 10.11
C ALA A 94 5.54 16.10 10.90
N ASN A 95 5.83 14.80 10.97
CA ASN A 95 7.00 14.24 11.65
C ASN A 95 8.01 13.64 10.66
N PHE A 96 7.96 14.01 9.38
CA PHE A 96 8.84 13.46 8.34
C PHE A 96 10.33 13.55 8.73
N ASP A 97 10.78 14.71 9.21
CA ASP A 97 12.18 14.92 9.63
C ASP A 97 12.61 14.02 10.80
N LYS A 98 11.65 13.55 11.61
CA LYS A 98 11.93 12.57 12.68
C LYS A 98 11.97 11.15 12.13
N LEU A 99 11.10 10.82 11.18
CA LEU A 99 11.00 9.50 10.56
C LEU A 99 12.18 9.21 9.63
N PHE A 100 12.67 10.23 8.93
CA PHE A 100 13.77 10.16 7.97
C PHE A 100 14.82 11.24 8.25
N PRO A 101 15.55 11.16 9.38
CA PRO A 101 16.55 12.17 9.76
C PRO A 101 17.80 12.16 8.88
N SER A 102 18.02 11.07 8.13
CA SER A 102 19.14 10.86 7.21
C SER A 102 18.78 9.84 6.14
N ALA A 103 19.55 9.79 5.06
CA ALA A 103 19.34 8.84 3.95
C ALA A 103 19.56 7.37 4.35
N ASP A 104 20.34 7.11 5.41
CA ASP A 104 20.69 5.76 5.86
C ASP A 104 19.71 5.18 6.92
N VAL A 105 18.52 5.78 7.10
CA VAL A 105 17.58 5.30 8.12
C VAL A 105 17.11 3.87 7.79
N THR A 106 17.19 2.97 8.76
CA THR A 106 16.70 1.60 8.57
C THR A 106 15.20 1.52 8.78
N ALA A 107 14.57 0.49 8.21
CA ALA A 107 13.14 0.23 8.41
C ALA A 107 12.80 0.03 9.90
N GLU A 108 13.67 -0.62 10.67
CA GLU A 108 13.47 -0.82 12.11
C GLU A 108 13.52 0.50 12.88
N GLU A 109 14.46 1.40 12.56
CA GLU A 109 14.55 2.73 13.18
C GLU A 109 13.35 3.61 12.82
N MET A 110 12.94 3.60 11.55
CA MET A 110 11.78 4.36 11.09
C MET A 110 10.50 3.89 11.77
N LEU A 111 10.25 2.56 11.84
CA LEU A 111 9.06 2.01 12.50
C LEU A 111 9.05 2.26 14.00
N ARG A 112 10.22 2.19 14.66
CA ARG A 112 10.33 2.55 16.07
C ARG A 112 9.92 4.01 16.29
N THR A 113 10.49 4.91 15.49
CA THR A 113 10.20 6.35 15.59
C THR A 113 8.74 6.65 15.25
N LEU A 114 8.19 5.97 14.25
CA LEU A 114 6.78 6.03 13.90
C LEU A 114 5.90 5.59 15.09
N GLY A 115 6.23 4.49 15.76
CA GLY A 115 5.52 4.05 16.96
C GLY A 115 5.53 5.11 18.07
N GLU A 116 6.66 5.81 18.29
CA GLU A 116 6.76 6.92 19.25
C GLU A 116 5.91 8.13 18.84
N VAL A 117 5.88 8.47 17.55
CA VAL A 117 5.03 9.54 16.99
C VAL A 117 3.55 9.20 17.15
N LEU A 118 3.13 7.98 16.82
CA LEU A 118 1.73 7.53 16.94
C LEU A 118 1.28 7.47 18.40
N LYS A 119 2.16 7.05 19.34
CA LYS A 119 1.88 7.07 20.79
C LYS A 119 1.55 8.46 21.33
N SER A 120 2.00 9.51 20.64
CA SER A 120 1.77 10.90 21.05
C SER A 120 0.41 11.44 20.59
N ASP A 121 -0.33 10.70 19.75
CA ASP A 121 -1.64 11.07 19.25
C ASP A 121 -2.73 10.16 19.86
N GLU A 122 -3.76 10.76 20.46
CA GLU A 122 -4.81 10.03 21.19
C GLU A 122 -5.60 9.05 20.30
N THR A 123 -5.74 9.34 19.01
CA THR A 123 -6.50 8.52 18.06
C THR A 123 -5.62 7.43 17.46
N LEU A 124 -4.34 7.74 17.20
CA LEU A 124 -3.42 6.82 16.54
C LEU A 124 -2.61 5.94 17.49
N ALA A 125 -2.60 6.22 18.80
CA ALA A 125 -1.84 5.44 19.79
C ALA A 125 -2.18 3.94 19.77
N GLN A 126 -3.39 3.57 19.35
CA GLN A 126 -3.81 2.17 19.17
C GLN A 126 -3.01 1.40 18.10
N TYR A 127 -2.36 2.10 17.16
CA TYR A 127 -1.55 1.53 16.08
C TYR A 127 -0.06 1.45 16.41
N ALA A 128 0.35 2.00 17.56
CA ALA A 128 1.73 2.02 17.96
C ALA A 128 2.13 0.70 18.63
N ALA A 129 2.54 -0.26 17.80
CA ALA A 129 3.12 -1.53 18.26
C ALA A 129 4.41 -1.35 19.09
#